data_AF-A0A7C9ERK6-F1
#
_entry.id   AF-A0A7C9ERK6-F1
#
_cell.length_a   1.000
_cell.length_b   1.000
_cell.length_c   1.000
_cell.angle_alpha   90.00
_cell.angle_beta   90.00
_cell.angle_gamma   90.00
#
_symmetry.space_group_name_H-M   'P 1'
#
loop_
_entity.id
_entity.type
_entity.pdbx_description
1 polymer ?
#
loop_
_entity_poly.entity_id
_entity_poly.type
_entity_poly.pdbx_seq_one_letter_code
_entity_poly.pdbx_strand_id
1 'polypeptide(L)'
;IVCIVVAALIERKRLKAALEHGLIDLPNVTIPMSIWWLLPQYALFGMAESFTIIGLQEFFYDQVPDELRSVGLSLYLSIFGVGSLLSSLLVSVINKATSGGGQESWFSDNLNRAHLDYFYWFLAGLSVLALALFIFFARSYKYKKSCRI
;
A
#
# COMPACT_ATOMS: atom_id res chain seq x y z
N ILE A 1 5.70 3.66 -2.06
CA ILE A 1 6.94 2.84 -1.93
C ILE A 1 7.66 3.14 -0.62
N VAL A 2 8.18 4.36 -0.39
CA VAL A 2 8.93 4.71 0.83
C VAL A 2 8.16 4.37 2.12
N CYS A 3 6.86 4.73 2.19
CA CYS A 3 6.00 4.36 3.32
C CYS A 3 5.95 2.84 3.58
N ILE A 4 5.86 2.01 2.54
CA ILE A 4 5.78 0.55 2.65
C ILE A 4 7.13 -0.01 3.15
N VAL A 5 8.24 0.55 2.67
CA VAL A 5 9.58 0.18 3.14
C VAL A 5 9.75 0.53 4.62
N VAL A 6 9.30 1.71 5.04
CA VAL A 6 9.32 2.12 6.46
C VAL A 6 8.47 1.18 7.31
N ALA A 7 7.26 0.82 6.85
CA ALA A 7 6.40 -0.15 7.53
C ALA A 7 7.07 -1.53 7.67
N ALA A 8 7.72 -2.02 6.62
CA ALA A 8 8.47 -3.28 6.66
C ALA A 8 9.62 -3.25 7.69
N LEU A 9 10.32 -2.12 7.81
CA LEU A 9 11.40 -1.95 8.79
C LEU A 9 10.88 -1.90 10.22
N ILE A 10 9.77 -1.20 10.46
CA ILE A 10 9.12 -1.13 11.78
C ILE A 10 8.62 -2.51 12.18
N GLU A 11 8.00 -3.25 11.27
CA GLU A 11 7.50 -4.60 11.54
C GLU A 11 8.62 -5.58 11.87
N ARG A 12 9.74 -5.51 11.14
CA ARG A 12 10.95 -6.28 11.49
C ARG A 12 11.49 -5.94 12.87
N LYS A 13 11.43 -4.67 13.29
CA LYS A 13 11.83 -4.26 14.64
C LYS A 13 10.87 -4.82 15.69
N ARG A 14 9.56 -4.77 15.44
CA ARG A 14 8.51 -5.33 16.31
C ARG A 14 8.72 -6.84 16.51
N LEU A 15 8.93 -7.58 15.43
CA LEU A 15 9.16 -9.03 15.46
C LEU A 15 10.44 -9.40 16.23
N LYS A 16 11.53 -8.64 16.05
CA LYS A 16 12.78 -8.85 16.82
C LYS A 16 12.56 -8.62 18.31
N ALA A 17 11.84 -7.56 18.69
CA ALA A 17 11.53 -7.28 20.09
C ALA A 17 10.66 -8.39 20.71
N ALA A 18 9.69 -8.94 19.96
CA ALA A 18 8.89 -10.09 20.41
C ALA A 18 9.75 -11.34 20.65
N LEU A 19 10.72 -11.60 19.76
CA LEU A 19 11.65 -12.73 19.87
C LEU A 19 12.57 -12.61 21.09
N GLU A 20 13.17 -11.43 21.29
CA GLU A 20 14.08 -11.18 22.41
C GLU A 20 13.39 -11.32 23.78
N HIS A 21 12.10 -11.02 23.86
CA HIS A 21 11.31 -11.14 25.09
C HIS A 21 10.60 -12.50 25.23
N GLY A 22 10.80 -13.44 24.30
CA GLY A 22 10.15 -14.76 24.32
C GLY A 22 8.63 -14.71 24.15
N LEU A 23 8.10 -13.64 23.55
CA LEU A 23 6.65 -13.38 23.42
C LEU A 23 6.04 -13.92 22.12
N ILE A 24 6.80 -14.71 21.36
CA ILE A 24 6.40 -15.21 20.03
C ILE A 24 5.14 -16.09 20.11
N ASP A 25 4.98 -16.88 21.18
CA ASP A 25 3.88 -17.83 21.34
C ASP A 25 2.64 -17.24 22.02
N LEU A 26 2.70 -15.97 22.42
CA LEU A 26 1.64 -15.28 23.16
C LEU A 26 0.92 -14.27 22.25
N PRO A 27 -0.23 -14.64 21.64
CA PRO A 27 -0.88 -13.86 20.58
C PRO A 27 -1.50 -12.52 21.03
N ASN A 28 -1.53 -12.22 22.34
CA ASN A 28 -2.17 -11.03 22.91
C ASN A 28 -1.29 -10.25 23.90
N VAL A 29 0.02 -10.50 23.92
CA VAL A 29 0.92 -9.73 24.79
C VAL A 29 1.42 -8.49 24.07
N THR A 30 1.25 -7.34 24.73
CA THR A 30 1.79 -6.06 24.28
C THR A 30 3.31 -6.16 24.21
N ILE A 31 3.84 -6.08 22.99
CA ILE A 31 5.28 -5.96 22.77
C ILE A 31 5.72 -4.62 23.37
N PRO A 32 6.79 -4.58 24.18
CA PRO A 32 7.28 -3.36 24.80
C PRO A 32 7.96 -2.45 23.75
N MET A 33 7.16 -1.89 22.85
CA MET A 33 7.57 -0.98 21.79
C MET A 33 6.77 0.31 21.88
N SER A 34 7.46 1.44 21.72
CA SER A 34 6.81 2.74 21.77
C SER A 34 5.91 2.97 20.55
N ILE A 35 4.70 3.47 20.76
CA ILE A 35 3.74 3.78 19.68
C ILE A 35 4.28 4.86 18.71
N TRP A 36 5.22 5.69 19.17
CA TRP A 36 5.90 6.70 18.37
C TRP A 36 6.59 6.13 17.13
N TRP A 37 6.93 4.84 17.11
CA TRP A 37 7.50 4.19 15.94
C TRP A 37 6.54 4.05 14.75
N LEU A 38 5.22 4.13 14.97
CA LEU A 38 4.24 4.12 13.88
C LEU A 38 4.05 5.51 13.26
N LEU A 39 4.48 6.58 13.95
CA LEU A 39 4.33 7.95 13.47
C LEU A 39 4.95 8.18 12.09
N PRO A 40 6.18 7.71 11.78
CA PRO A 40 6.82 7.97 10.49
C PRO A 40 6.05 7.36 9.32
N GLN A 41 5.54 6.13 9.46
CA GLN A 41 4.77 5.48 8.39
C GLN A 41 3.44 6.19 8.15
N TYR A 42 2.71 6.58 9.20
CA TYR A 42 1.41 7.24 9.03
C TYR A 42 1.54 8.67 8.51
N ALA A 43 2.56 9.42 8.94
CA ALA A 43 2.83 10.75 8.41
C ALA A 43 3.16 10.70 6.91
N LEU A 44 4.02 9.77 6.49
CA LEU A 44 4.36 9.57 5.08
C LEU A 44 3.16 9.13 4.24
N PHE A 45 2.32 8.23 4.77
CA PHE A 45 1.10 7.79 4.11
C PHE A 45 0.14 8.96 3.89
N GLY A 46 -0.16 9.74 4.93
CA GLY A 46 -1.09 10.87 4.85
C GLY A 46 -0.62 11.97 3.90
N MET A 47 0.68 12.26 3.88
CA MET A 47 1.27 13.19 2.91
C MET A 47 1.11 12.65 1.47
N ALA A 48 1.44 11.39 1.24
CA ALA A 48 1.34 10.77 -0.08
C ALA A 48 -0.10 10.75 -0.60
N GLU A 49 -1.07 10.42 0.26
CA GLU A 49 -2.49 10.42 -0.07
C GLU A 49 -2.97 11.83 -0.43
N SER A 50 -2.63 12.83 0.39
CA SER A 50 -3.01 14.23 0.17
C SER A 50 -2.50 14.74 -1.18
N PHE A 51 -1.21 14.53 -1.48
CA PHE A 51 -0.65 14.94 -2.77
C PHE A 51 -1.26 14.20 -3.95
N THR A 52 -1.59 12.91 -3.79
CA THR A 52 -2.21 12.11 -4.86
C THR A 52 -3.61 12.63 -5.17
N ILE A 53 -4.42 12.91 -4.14
CA ILE A 53 -5.79 13.43 -4.32
C ILE A 53 -5.75 14.83 -4.95
N ILE A 54 -4.94 15.74 -4.40
CA ILE A 54 -4.82 17.11 -4.91
C ILE A 54 -4.31 17.10 -6.36
N GLY A 55 -3.23 16.36 -6.63
CA GLY A 55 -2.64 16.30 -7.97
C GLY A 55 -3.57 15.68 -9.01
N LEU A 56 -4.34 14.65 -8.63
CA LEU A 56 -5.35 14.06 -9.52
C LEU A 56 -6.48 15.05 -9.79
N GLN A 57 -6.93 15.78 -8.77
CA GLN A 57 -8.00 16.75 -8.88
C GLN A 57 -7.60 17.94 -9.77
N GLU A 58 -6.41 18.50 -9.60
CA GLU A 58 -5.87 19.55 -10.48
C GLU A 58 -5.75 19.08 -11.93
N PHE A 59 -5.15 17.91 -12.16
CA PHE A 59 -5.03 17.34 -13.50
C PHE A 59 -6.40 17.12 -14.15
N PHE A 60 -7.36 16.61 -13.38
CA PHE A 60 -8.71 16.36 -13.87
C PHE A 60 -9.42 17.67 -14.25
N TYR A 61 -9.29 18.72 -13.44
CA TYR A 61 -9.85 20.04 -13.76
C TYR A 61 -9.22 20.69 -14.99
N ASP A 62 -7.92 20.54 -15.20
CA ASP A 62 -7.24 21.15 -16.35
C ASP A 62 -7.45 20.38 -17.66
N GLN A 63 -7.66 19.05 -17.60
CA GLN A 63 -7.64 18.20 -18.79
C GLN A 63 -9.01 17.67 -19.23
N VAL A 64 -10.01 17.64 -18.35
CA VAL A 64 -11.31 17.03 -18.64
C VAL A 64 -12.37 18.11 -18.86
N PRO A 65 -13.11 18.07 -20.00
CA PRO A 65 -14.20 19.01 -20.26
C PRO A 65 -15.31 18.86 -19.22
N ASP A 66 -15.99 19.96 -18.89
CA ASP A 66 -17.01 20.02 -17.82
C ASP A 66 -18.15 18.99 -18.00
N GLU A 67 -18.46 18.63 -19.24
CA GLU A 67 -19.47 17.62 -19.62
C GLU A 67 -19.13 16.20 -19.10
N LEU A 68 -17.84 15.90 -18.89
CA LEU A 68 -17.35 14.57 -18.47
C LEU A 68 -17.02 14.50 -16.97
N ARG A 69 -17.32 15.55 -16.20
CA ARG A 69 -16.96 15.65 -14.78
C ARG A 69 -17.62 14.56 -13.92
N SER A 70 -18.88 14.24 -14.20
CA SER A 70 -19.62 13.15 -13.51
C SER A 70 -19.04 11.76 -13.83
N VAL A 71 -18.62 11.55 -15.07
CA VAL A 71 -17.98 10.29 -15.51
C VAL A 71 -16.60 10.12 -14.85
N GLY A 72 -15.84 11.20 -14.69
CA GLY A 72 -14.57 11.13 -13.96
C GLY A 72 -14.72 10.81 -12.48
N LEU A 73 -15.74 11.37 -11.82
CA LEU A 73 -16.03 11.05 -10.43
C LEU A 73 -16.42 9.57 -10.25
N SER A 74 -17.25 9.03 -11.16
CA SER A 74 -17.64 7.62 -11.10
C SER A 74 -16.45 6.68 -11.37
N LEU A 75 -15.57 7.04 -12.31
CA LEU A 75 -14.32 6.32 -12.53
C LEU A 75 -13.40 6.39 -11.29
N TYR A 76 -13.26 7.56 -10.67
CA TYR A 76 -12.48 7.73 -9.44
C TYR A 76 -12.99 6.83 -8.31
N LEU A 77 -14.31 6.84 -8.05
CA LEU A 77 -14.92 5.96 -7.05
C LEU A 77 -14.75 4.48 -7.42
N SER A 78 -14.84 4.14 -8.71
CA SER A 78 -14.60 2.78 -9.19
C SER A 78 -13.17 2.31 -8.92
N ILE A 79 -12.16 3.19 -9.02
CA ILE A 79 -10.77 2.86 -8.68
C ILE A 79 -10.65 2.37 -7.24
N PHE A 80 -11.32 2.99 -6.27
CA PHE A 80 -11.32 2.51 -4.87
C PHE A 80 -12.01 1.15 -4.73
N GLY A 81 -13.14 0.95 -5.40
CA GLY A 81 -13.85 -0.32 -5.39
C GLY A 81 -12.99 -1.46 -5.97
N VAL A 82 -12.42 -1.25 -7.16
CA VAL A 82 -11.52 -2.19 -7.81
C VAL A 82 -10.28 -2.45 -6.95
N GLY A 83 -9.68 -1.41 -6.38
CA GLY A 83 -8.54 -1.54 -5.46
C GLY A 83 -8.86 -2.40 -4.24
N SER A 84 -10.06 -2.27 -3.66
CA SER A 84 -10.49 -3.06 -2.50
C SER A 84 -10.70 -4.53 -2.85
N LEU A 85 -11.26 -4.82 -4.03
CA LEU A 85 -11.41 -6.17 -4.54
C LEU A 85 -10.04 -6.80 -4.83
N LEU A 86 -9.16 -6.08 -5.52
CA LEU A 86 -7.79 -6.52 -5.79
C LEU A 86 -7.02 -6.80 -4.50
N SER A 87 -7.15 -5.95 -3.48
CA SER A 87 -6.54 -6.15 -2.17
C SER A 87 -7.00 -7.46 -1.53
N SER A 88 -8.32 -7.68 -1.47
CA SER A 88 -8.91 -8.92 -0.94
C SER A 88 -8.46 -10.17 -1.70
N LEU A 89 -8.45 -10.10 -3.04
CA LEU A 89 -7.98 -11.19 -3.89
C LEU A 89 -6.50 -11.48 -3.67
N LEU A 90 -5.67 -10.44 -3.58
CA LEU A 90 -4.23 -10.58 -3.37
C LEU A 90 -3.93 -11.24 -2.02
N VAL A 91 -4.58 -10.81 -0.94
CA VAL A 91 -4.46 -11.45 0.38
C VAL A 91 -4.91 -12.90 0.32
N SER A 92 -6.04 -13.19 -0.33
CA SER A 92 -6.57 -14.56 -0.46
C SER A 92 -5.62 -15.48 -1.23
N VAL A 93 -5.08 -15.01 -2.36
CA VAL A 93 -4.13 -15.76 -3.19
C VAL A 93 -2.84 -16.04 -2.42
N ILE A 94 -2.28 -15.03 -1.75
CA ILE A 94 -1.07 -15.19 -0.92
C ILE A 94 -1.34 -16.16 0.22
N ASN A 95 -2.45 -15.99 0.94
CA ASN A 95 -2.79 -16.87 2.05
C ASN A 95 -2.89 -18.32 1.59
N LYS A 96 -3.58 -18.58 0.47
CA LYS A 96 -3.71 -19.92 -0.12
C LYS A 96 -2.38 -20.49 -0.62
N ALA A 97 -1.52 -19.65 -1.20
CA ALA A 97 -0.22 -20.07 -1.71
C ALA A 97 0.76 -20.41 -0.59
N THR A 98 0.73 -19.65 0.51
CA THR A 98 1.64 -19.82 1.65
C THR A 98 1.14 -20.85 2.66
N SER A 99 -0.18 -21.08 2.78
CA SER A 99 -0.74 -22.04 3.74
C SER A 99 -0.59 -23.52 3.35
N GLY A 100 0.09 -23.83 2.24
CA GLY A 100 0.26 -25.21 1.76
C GLY A 100 1.41 -25.94 2.45
N GLY A 101 1.12 -27.10 3.07
CA GLY A 101 2.16 -28.04 3.53
C GLY A 101 2.49 -28.03 5.02
N GLY A 102 1.63 -27.48 5.89
CA GLY A 102 1.82 -27.51 7.35
C GLY A 102 2.76 -26.44 7.91
N GLN A 103 3.16 -25.47 7.08
CA GLN A 103 3.88 -24.27 7.50
C GLN A 103 2.90 -23.12 7.83
N GLU A 104 3.27 -22.25 8.76
CA GLU A 104 2.44 -21.09 9.11
C GLU A 104 2.39 -20.08 7.95
N SER A 105 1.17 -19.64 7.62
CA SER A 105 0.93 -18.62 6.59
C SER A 105 1.56 -17.27 6.97
N TRP A 106 1.84 -16.42 5.98
CA TRP A 106 2.23 -15.02 6.22
C TRP A 106 1.19 -14.27 7.07
N PHE A 107 -0.05 -14.75 7.05
CA PHE A 107 -1.16 -14.30 7.88
C PHE A 107 -1.53 -15.43 8.86
N SER A 108 -0.76 -15.53 9.95
CA SER A 108 -1.08 -16.42 11.08
C SER A 108 -2.02 -15.69 12.05
N ASP A 109 -2.95 -16.42 12.69
CA ASP A 109 -3.81 -15.87 13.75
C ASP A 109 -2.97 -15.30 14.91
N ASN A 110 -1.76 -15.85 15.10
CA ASN A 110 -0.76 -15.25 15.95
C ASN A 110 0.10 -14.26 15.16
N LEU A 111 -0.18 -12.96 15.34
CA LEU A 111 0.55 -11.87 14.68
C LEU A 111 2.06 -11.83 15.02
N ASN A 112 2.48 -12.50 16.11
CA ASN A 112 3.89 -12.61 16.47
C ASN A 112 4.62 -13.74 15.74
N ARG A 113 3.87 -14.70 15.18
CA ARG A 113 4.37 -15.73 14.26
C ARG A 113 4.11 -15.38 12.79
N ALA A 114 3.18 -14.45 12.53
CA ALA A 114 2.93 -13.92 11.19
C ALA A 114 4.15 -13.18 10.64
N HIS A 115 4.59 -13.56 9.44
CA HIS A 115 5.65 -12.89 8.72
C HIS A 115 5.10 -11.76 7.82
N LEU A 116 4.47 -10.77 8.45
CA LEU A 116 3.93 -9.58 7.78
C LEU A 116 5.01 -8.77 7.05
N ASP A 117 6.27 -8.90 7.45
CA ASP A 117 7.38 -8.24 6.78
C ASP A 117 7.57 -8.74 5.34
N TYR A 118 7.36 -10.04 5.07
CA TYR A 118 7.39 -10.57 3.69
C TYR A 118 6.26 -10.01 2.83
N PHE A 119 5.07 -9.86 3.41
CA PHE A 119 3.95 -9.23 2.72
C PHE A 119 4.28 -7.77 2.34
N TYR A 120 4.88 -7.00 3.24
CA TYR A 120 5.28 -5.62 2.93
C TYR A 120 6.39 -5.54 1.89
N TRP A 121 7.36 -6.46 1.89
CA TRP A 121 8.38 -6.52 0.84
C TRP A 121 7.79 -6.88 -0.53
N PHE A 122 6.86 -7.84 -0.57
CA PHE A 122 6.12 -8.18 -1.78
C PHE A 122 5.34 -6.95 -2.31
N LEU A 123 4.62 -6.26 -1.42
CA LEU A 123 3.86 -5.06 -1.77
C LEU A 123 4.76 -3.91 -2.25
N ALA A 124 5.96 -3.78 -1.68
CA ALA A 124 6.95 -2.81 -2.13
C ALA A 124 7.40 -3.11 -3.57
N GLY A 125 7.68 -4.38 -3.89
CA GLY A 125 8.01 -4.82 -5.25
C GLY A 125 6.89 -4.55 -6.25
N LEU A 126 5.65 -4.91 -5.90
CA LEU A 126 4.48 -4.63 -6.72
C LEU A 126 4.29 -3.11 -6.96
N SER A 127 4.56 -2.29 -5.93
CA SER A 127 4.48 -0.82 -6.04
C SER A 127 5.55 -0.24 -6.96
N VAL A 128 6.76 -0.79 -6.97
CA VAL A 128 7.82 -0.40 -7.90
C VAL A 128 7.43 -0.73 -9.34
N LEU A 129 6.85 -1.92 -9.57
CA LEU A 129 6.34 -2.31 -10.87
C LEU A 129 5.21 -1.37 -11.34
N ALA A 130 4.26 -1.06 -10.45
CA ALA A 130 3.18 -0.12 -10.74
C ALA A 130 3.73 1.28 -11.10
N LEU A 131 4.74 1.76 -10.38
CA LEU A 131 5.40 3.04 -10.69
C LEU A 131 6.12 2.99 -12.04
N ALA A 132 6.80 1.90 -12.37
CA ALA A 132 7.47 1.74 -13.66
C ALA A 132 6.47 1.77 -14.83
N LEU A 133 5.34 1.06 -14.68
CA LEU A 133 4.24 1.09 -15.65
C LEU A 133 3.66 2.50 -15.77
N PHE A 134 3.41 3.18 -14.65
CA PHE A 134 2.94 4.57 -14.64
C PHE A 134 3.89 5.49 -15.41
N ILE A 135 5.20 5.43 -15.16
CA ILE A 135 6.20 6.25 -15.87
C ILE A 135 6.20 5.92 -17.37
N PHE A 136 6.08 4.64 -17.74
CA PHE A 136 6.01 4.20 -19.14
C PHE A 136 4.80 4.81 -19.86
N PHE A 137 3.61 4.75 -19.24
CA PHE A 137 2.40 5.38 -19.78
C PHE A 137 2.49 6.91 -19.79
N ALA A 138 3.01 7.52 -18.72
CA ALA A 138 3.17 8.97 -18.61
C ALA A 138 4.10 9.53 -19.69
N ARG A 139 5.18 8.82 -20.04
CA ARG A 139 6.06 9.20 -21.16
C ARG A 139 5.42 9.02 -22.53
N SER A 140 4.48 8.09 -22.65
CA SER A 140 3.72 7.85 -23.88
C SER A 140 2.54 8.83 -24.04
N TYR A 141 2.15 9.52 -22.96
CA TYR A 141 1.06 10.49 -22.97
C TYR A 141 1.49 11.81 -23.63
N LYS A 142 0.84 12.16 -24.73
CA LYS A 142 1.05 13.46 -25.39
C LYS A 142 0.19 14.52 -24.71
N TYR A 143 0.82 15.43 -23.98
CA TYR A 143 0.15 16.62 -23.46
C TYR A 143 -0.48 17.44 -24.59
N LYS A 144 -1.74 17.87 -24.42
CA LYS A 144 -2.34 18.88 -25.31
C LYS A 144 -1.55 20.18 -25.15
N LYS A 145 -0.94 20.66 -26.24
CA LYS A 145 -0.36 22.01 -26.27
C LYS A 145 -1.52 23.00 -26.17
N SER A 146 -1.57 23.79 -25.10
CA SER A 146 -2.44 24.97 -25.08
C SER A 146 -1.96 25.91 -26.18
N CYS A 147 -2.78 26.12 -27.19
CA CYS A 147 -2.54 27.13 -28.20
C CYS A 147 -2.67 28.49 -27.49
N ARG A 148 -1.53 29.14 -27.22
CA ARG A 148 -1.50 30.49 -26.68
C ARG A 148 -1.76 31.42 -27.86
N ILE A 149 -2.97 31.99 -27.90
CA ILE A 149 -3.36 33.06 -28.84
C ILE A 149 -2.62 34.34 -28.45
#